data_AF-A0A967I8U6-F1
#
_entry.id   AF-A0A967I8U6-F1
#
_cell.length_a   1.000
_cell.length_b   1.000
_cell.length_c   1.000
_cell.angle_alpha   90.00
_cell.angle_beta   90.00
_cell.angle_gamma   90.00
#
_symmetry.space_group_name_H-M   'P 1'
#
loop_
_entity.id
_entity.type
_entity.pdbx_description
1 polymer ?
#
loop_
_entity_poly.entity_id
_entity_poly.type
_entity_poly.pdbx_seq_one_letter_code
_entity_poly.pdbx_strand_id
1 'polypeptide(L)' 'SALSVSELQSASNRPQQVGGMHFFNPVDKMPLLEIIRGKNTSDQTVATLFKAGASLGKIPVIAADRPGFL' A
#
# COMPACT_ATOMS: atom_id res chain seq x y z
N SER A 1 10.52 -5.06 -1.87
CA SER A 1 9.15 -5.58 -2.01
C SER A 1 9.20 -7.07 -1.75
N ALA A 2 8.86 -7.50 -0.53
CA ALA A 2 9.01 -8.90 -0.10
C ALA A 2 8.36 -9.19 1.27
N LEU A 3 8.13 -8.18 2.11
CA LEU A 3 7.48 -8.33 3.40
C LEU A 3 5.96 -8.29 3.24
N SER A 4 5.24 -9.21 3.89
CA SER A 4 3.77 -9.22 3.90
C SER A 4 3.24 -8.06 4.74
N VAL A 5 2.33 -7.28 4.15
CA VAL A 5 1.61 -6.23 4.89
C VAL A 5 0.74 -6.85 5.98
N SER A 6 0.14 -8.00 5.72
CA SER A 6 -0.67 -8.73 6.69
C SER A 6 0.14 -9.25 7.88
N GLU A 7 1.39 -9.65 7.68
CA GLU A 7 2.28 -10.01 8.80
C GLU A 7 2.64 -8.77 9.62
N LEU A 8 2.96 -7.64 8.97
CA LEU A 8 3.24 -6.38 9.65
C LEU A 8 2.03 -5.86 10.45
N GLN A 9 0.81 -6.13 9.99
CA GLN A 9 -0.42 -5.79 10.72
C GLN A 9 -0.49 -6.44 12.10
N SER A 10 0.06 -7.65 12.27
CA SER A 10 -0.02 -8.39 13.54
C SER A 10 0.69 -7.72 14.71
N ALA A 11 1.70 -6.88 14.41
CA ALA A 11 2.45 -6.13 15.42
C ALA A 11 1.78 -4.79 15.81
N SER A 12 0.65 -4.43 15.19
CA SER A 12 -0.05 -3.18 15.44
C SER A 12 -1.28 -3.38 16.31
N ASN A 13 -1.49 -2.46 17.26
CA ASN A 13 -2.76 -2.36 18.02
C ASN A 13 -3.92 -1.79 17.18
N ARG A 14 -3.65 -1.36 15.94
CA ARG A 14 -4.65 -0.81 14.99
C ARG A 14 -4.44 -1.40 13.60
N PRO A 15 -4.59 -2.73 13.42
CA PRO A 15 -4.30 -3.39 12.14
C PRO A 15 -5.12 -2.84 10.97
N GLN A 16 -6.33 -2.36 11.24
CA GLN A 16 -7.22 -1.75 10.25
C GLN A 16 -6.73 -0.43 9.66
N GLN A 17 -5.78 0.24 10.34
CA GLN A 17 -5.13 1.47 9.90
C GLN A 17 -3.76 1.24 9.25
N VAL A 18 -3.37 -0.02 9.04
CA VAL A 18 -2.10 -0.38 8.41
C VAL A 18 -2.38 -0.87 6.99
N GLY A 19 -1.64 -0.33 6.01
CA GLY A 19 -1.65 -0.72 4.61
C GLY A 19 -0.29 -0.41 3.96
N GLY A 20 -0.02 -0.96 2.78
CA GLY A 20 1.26 -0.77 2.10
C GLY A 20 1.22 0.30 1.01
N MET A 21 2.33 1.01 0.81
CA MET A 21 2.60 1.87 -0.34
C MET A 21 3.93 1.45 -0.96
N HIS A 22 3.89 0.80 -2.12
CA HIS A 22 5.08 0.33 -2.81
C HIS A 22 5.42 1.26 -3.97
N PHE A 23 6.51 2.00 -3.80
CA PHE A 23 7.09 2.86 -4.82
C PHE A 23 8.12 2.11 -5.65
N PHE A 24 8.24 2.51 -6.91
CA PHE A 24 9.21 1.97 -7.84
C PHE A 24 10.39 2.93 -7.97
N ASN A 25 11.61 2.41 -7.97
CA ASN A 25 12.84 3.19 -8.13
C ASN A 25 13.09 3.43 -9.64
N PRO A 26 13.38 4.67 -10.09
CA PRO A 26 13.46 5.94 -9.35
C PRO A 26 12.10 6.52 -8.96
N VAL A 27 11.96 6.87 -7.68
CA VAL A 27 10.67 7.28 -7.08
C VAL A 27 10.11 8.55 -7.71
N ASP A 28 10.95 9.48 -8.15
CA ASP A 28 10.54 10.72 -8.82
C ASP A 28 10.05 10.49 -10.26
N LYS A 29 10.63 9.50 -10.96
CA LYS A 29 10.34 9.21 -12.37
C LYS A 29 9.23 8.19 -12.58
N MET A 30 9.09 7.23 -11.68
CA MET A 30 8.12 6.15 -11.84
C MET A 30 6.72 6.65 -11.47
N PRO A 31 5.74 6.55 -12.39
CA PRO A 31 4.38 7.02 -12.13
C PRO A 31 3.59 6.02 -11.30
N LEU A 32 3.89 4.73 -11.40
CA LEU A 32 3.15 3.67 -10.71
C LEU A 32 3.40 3.69 -9.21
N LEU A 33 2.33 3.47 -8.44
CA LEU A 33 2.34 3.26 -7.01
C LEU A 33 1.38 2.13 -6.68
N GLU A 34 1.83 1.09 -5.99
CA GLU A 34 0.94 0.02 -5.54
C GLU A 34 0.48 0.29 -4.11
N ILE A 35 -0.84 0.28 -3.92
CA ILE A 35 -1.50 0.34 -2.62
C ILE A 35 -1.84 -1.10 -2.22
N ILE A 36 -1.11 -1.65 -1.26
CA ILE A 36 -1.26 -3.04 -0.84
C ILE A 36 -2.29 -3.12 0.28
N ARG A 37 -3.40 -3.82 0.00
CA ARG A 37 -4.44 -4.13 0.98
C ARG A 37 -4.05 -5.39 1.75
N GLY A 38 -3.67 -5.22 3.02
CA GLY A 38 -3.50 -6.33 3.96
C GLY A 38 -4.85 -6.91 4.39
N LYS A 39 -4.85 -8.11 4.97
CA LYS A 39 -6.07 -8.85 5.36
C LYS A 39 -7.04 -8.03 6.22
N ASN A 40 -6.51 -7.21 7.12
CA ASN A 40 -7.31 -6.42 8.06
C ASN A 40 -7.46 -4.95 7.65
N THR A 41 -6.87 -4.51 6.53
CA THR A 41 -6.85 -3.09 6.16
C THR A 41 -8.26 -2.61 5.83
N SER A 42 -8.70 -1.52 6.45
CA SER A 42 -10.02 -0.95 6.19
C SER A 42 -10.11 -0.27 4.83
N ASP A 43 -11.32 -0.23 4.25
CA ASP A 43 -11.59 0.53 3.02
C ASP A 43 -11.24 2.01 3.17
N GLN A 44 -11.46 2.59 4.36
CA GLN A 44 -11.08 3.96 4.66
C GLN A 44 -9.57 4.16 4.53
N THR A 45 -8.77 3.26 5.11
CA THR A 45 -7.30 3.32 5.00
C THR A 45 -6.85 3.19 3.55
N VAL A 46 -7.43 2.26 2.78
CA VAL A 46 -7.12 2.13 1.35
C VAL A 46 -7.44 3.42 0.60
N ALA A 47 -8.61 4.02 0.83
CA ALA A 47 -9.00 5.28 0.22
C ALA A 47 -8.06 6.44 0.59
N THR A 48 -7.63 6.52 1.86
CA THR A 48 -6.66 7.51 2.32
C THR A 48 -5.31 7.34 1.61
N LEU A 49 -4.78 6.11 1.54
CA LEU A 49 -3.52 5.83 0.86
C LEU A 49 -3.60 6.11 -0.65
N PHE A 50 -4.72 5.77 -1.28
CA PHE A 50 -4.97 6.07 -2.69
C PHE A 50 -4.96 7.57 -2.95
N LYS A 51 -5.69 8.36 -2.14
CA LYS A 51 -5.72 9.82 -2.24
C LYS A 51 -4.35 10.43 -2.01
N ALA A 52 -3.59 9.92 -1.02
CA ALA A 52 -2.23 10.37 -0.76
C ALA A 52 -1.32 10.10 -1.98
N GLY A 53 -1.37 8.89 -2.54
CA GLY A 53 -0.65 8.53 -3.76
C GLY A 53 -0.96 9.45 -4.94
N ALA A 54 -2.24 9.70 -5.20
CA ALA A 54 -2.68 10.61 -6.25
C ALA A 54 -2.17 12.05 -6.02
N SER A 55 -2.19 12.54 -4.78
CA SER A 55 -1.67 13.89 -4.45
C SER A 55 -0.16 14.03 -4.64
N LEU A 56 0.59 12.92 -4.64
CA LEU A 56 2.02 12.86 -4.95
C LEU A 56 2.29 12.80 -6.47
N GLY A 57 1.27 12.97 -7.32
CA GLY A 57 1.38 12.85 -8.78
C GLY A 57 1.61 11.43 -9.25
N LYS A 58 1.31 10.42 -8.42
CA LYS A 58 1.40 9.01 -8.77
C LYS A 58 0.10 8.48 -9.35
N ILE A 59 0.19 7.32 -9.98
CA ILE A 59 -0.93 6.51 -10.47
C ILE A 59 -1.06 5.34 -9.50
N PRO A 60 -1.86 5.50 -8.42
CA PRO A 60 -2.09 4.42 -7.46
C PRO A 60 -2.94 3.31 -8.08
N VAL A 61 -2.56 2.07 -7.83
CA VAL A 61 -3.34 0.86 -8.13
C VAL A 61 -3.51 0.03 -6.87
N ILE A 62 -4.66 -0.64 -6.69
CA ILE A 62 -4.87 -1.52 -5.54
C ILE A 62 -4.31 -2.90 -5.88
N ALA A 63 -3.37 -3.38 -5.06
CA ALA A 63 -2.75 -4.69 -5.17
C ALA A 63 -3.10 -5.56 -3.96
N ALA A 64 -3.14 -6.88 -4.17
CA ALA A 64 -3.34 -7.83 -3.08
C ALA A 64 -1.99 -8.11 -2.38
N ASP A 65 -2.03 -8.39 -1.09
CA ASP A 65 -0.83 -8.76 -0.34
C ASP A 65 -0.33 -10.16 -0.74
N ARG A 66 0.62 -10.20 -1.69
CA ARG A 66 1.27 -11.43 -2.21
C ARG A 66 2.76 -11.17 -2.44
N PRO A 67 3.63 -12.20 -2.35
CA PRO A 67 5.05 -12.03 -2.64
C PRO A 67 5.27 -11.44 -4.04
N GLY A 68 5.92 -10.28 -4.13
CA GLY A 68 6.25 -9.60 -5.39
C GLY A 68 5.47 -8.29 -5.66
N PHE A 69 4.18 -8.25 -5.30
CA PHE A 69 3.18 -7.19 -5.60
C PHE A 69 3.08 -6.76 -7.08
N LEU A 70 1.96 -6.17 -7.51
CA LEU A 70 0.67 -6.77 -7.96
C LEU A 70 0.13 -8.03 -7.25
#